data_AF-A0AAE3U464-F1
#
_entry.id   AF-A0AAE3U464-F1
#
_cell.length_a   1.000
_cell.length_b   1.000
_cell.length_c   1.000
_cell.angle_alpha   90.00
_cell.angle_beta   90.00
_cell.angle_gamma   90.00
#
_symmetry.space_group_name_H-M   'P 1'
#
loop_
_entity.id
_entity.type
_entity.pdbx_description
1 polymer ?
#
loop_
_entity_poly.entity_id
_entity_poly.type
_entity_poly.pdbx_seq_one_letter_code
_entity_poly.pdbx_strand_id
1 'polypeptide(L)'
;MTIEELKERKLILFETISGSRAYGTNLPTSDTDIKGVFALPEDDFYGLHYVEQVSNETNDIVYYELKRFVELLLRNNPNVMEMLNSPEDCVLYKHPLFEQLDPSLFLSKLCKQTFAGYAMTQVQKARGLNKKILNPVEEERKDVTDFCYVTHEGITIPVKKWLEAKGFLQEHCGLVNLNHLRNMYALYYDSTQELGFKGIIRKDISNEVSLSSVPKDRKPEAYLYFNKEGYSSYCRDYREYWEWVEKRNDERYQNTLQHGKNYDAKNMMHTIRLLEMAEDIAVHKKIIVCRPNREYLLQIRRGEYSYEELVALAEKKIQSIETLFVLSDLPDQPNMKQVNELLISLRKQLYQL
;
A
#
# COMPACT_ATOMS: atom_id res chain seq x y z
N MET A 1 15.67 3.34 -26.41
CA MET A 1 16.17 4.43 -25.54
C MET A 1 16.56 3.85 -24.20
N THR A 2 17.87 3.75 -23.94
CA THR A 2 18.46 3.36 -22.64
C THR A 2 19.14 4.55 -21.98
N ILE A 3 19.53 4.41 -20.70
CA ILE A 3 20.24 5.47 -19.96
C ILE A 3 21.60 5.77 -20.60
N GLU A 4 22.30 4.75 -21.08
CA GLU A 4 23.57 4.87 -21.81
C GLU A 4 23.38 5.71 -23.07
N GLU A 5 22.35 5.41 -23.86
CA GLU A 5 22.02 6.18 -25.06
C GLU A 5 21.73 7.67 -24.75
N LEU A 6 21.04 7.96 -23.63
CA LEU A 6 20.80 9.35 -23.20
C LEU A 6 22.11 10.10 -22.93
N LYS A 7 23.08 9.45 -22.28
CA LYS A 7 24.38 10.03 -21.94
C LYS A 7 25.27 10.21 -23.17
N GLU A 8 25.39 9.16 -23.99
CA GLU A 8 26.22 9.17 -25.21
C GLU A 8 25.73 10.23 -26.21
N ARG A 9 24.41 10.35 -26.38
CA ARG A 9 23.80 11.32 -27.30
C ARG A 9 23.58 12.70 -26.68
N LYS A 10 23.99 12.91 -25.42
CA LYS A 10 23.85 14.18 -24.67
C LYS A 10 22.41 14.72 -24.63
N LEU A 11 21.45 13.84 -24.40
CA LEU A 11 20.01 14.16 -24.37
C LEU A 11 19.50 14.59 -22.98
N ILE A 12 20.34 14.49 -21.94
CA ILE A 12 19.98 14.84 -20.57
C ILE A 12 19.89 16.37 -20.44
N LEU A 13 18.82 16.85 -19.81
CA LEU A 13 18.61 18.25 -19.45
C LEU A 13 18.83 18.52 -17.96
N PHE A 14 18.60 17.51 -17.12
CA PHE A 14 18.77 17.62 -15.67
C PHE A 14 19.08 16.26 -15.07
N GLU A 15 19.95 16.22 -14.07
CA GLU A 15 20.31 15.02 -13.31
C GLU A 15 20.58 15.40 -11.86
N THR A 16 20.01 14.66 -10.92
CA THR A 16 20.09 14.94 -9.49
C THR A 16 20.07 13.66 -8.66
N ILE A 17 20.77 13.68 -7.52
CA ILE A 17 20.61 12.70 -6.45
C ILE A 17 19.25 12.94 -5.80
N SER A 18 18.49 11.87 -5.57
CA SER A 18 17.18 11.92 -4.92
C SER A 18 17.13 11.05 -3.67
N GLY A 19 15.94 10.86 -3.11
CA GLY A 19 15.74 9.96 -1.97
C GLY A 19 16.42 10.43 -0.69
N SER A 20 16.84 9.47 0.15
CA SER A 20 17.31 9.76 1.51
C SER A 20 18.50 10.73 1.57
N ARG A 21 19.35 10.75 0.53
CA ARG A 21 20.48 11.67 0.42
C ARG A 21 20.02 13.11 0.20
N ALA A 22 19.11 13.33 -0.75
CA ALA A 22 18.52 14.65 -1.00
C ALA A 22 17.73 15.17 0.21
N TYR A 23 17.11 14.27 0.97
CA TYR A 23 16.36 14.63 2.17
C TYR A 23 17.25 14.92 3.38
N GLY A 24 18.55 14.60 3.31
CA GLY A 24 19.48 14.64 4.45
C GLY A 24 19.27 13.51 5.47
N THR A 25 18.47 12.49 5.16
CA THR A 25 18.12 11.37 6.06
C THR A 25 18.83 10.06 5.70
N ASN A 26 19.91 10.14 4.90
CA ASN A 26 20.72 9.00 4.54
C ASN A 26 21.52 8.45 5.73
N LEU A 27 21.75 7.14 5.69
CA LEU A 27 22.65 6.41 6.56
C LEU A 27 23.91 6.02 5.76
N PRO A 28 25.00 5.58 6.40
CA PRO A 28 26.19 5.09 5.69
C PRO A 28 25.90 3.94 4.71
N THR A 29 24.85 3.16 4.98
CA THR A 29 24.37 2.06 4.14
C THR A 29 23.30 2.47 3.12
N SER A 30 22.94 3.76 3.04
CA SER A 30 21.96 4.22 2.06
C SER A 30 22.50 4.11 0.63
N ASP A 31 21.65 3.53 -0.21
CA ASP A 31 21.69 3.60 -1.66
C ASP A 31 21.72 5.04 -2.19
N THR A 32 21.98 5.17 -3.49
CA THR A 32 21.97 6.44 -4.22
C THR A 32 20.95 6.35 -5.32
N ASP A 33 19.81 7.01 -5.13
CA ASP A 33 18.82 7.20 -6.19
C ASP A 33 19.24 8.34 -7.10
N ILE A 34 19.22 8.14 -8.42
CA ILE A 34 19.45 9.18 -9.42
C ILE A 34 18.16 9.41 -10.18
N LYS A 35 17.75 10.68 -10.30
CA LYS A 35 16.64 11.07 -11.16
C LYS A 35 17.06 12.14 -12.14
N GLY A 36 16.45 12.14 -13.31
CA GLY A 36 16.76 13.14 -14.31
C GLY A 36 15.63 13.43 -15.27
N VAL A 37 15.88 14.40 -16.13
CA VAL A 37 15.00 14.81 -17.21
C VAL A 37 15.82 14.78 -18.49
N PHE A 38 15.26 14.18 -19.54
CA PHE A 38 15.87 14.14 -20.85
C PHE A 38 14.92 14.70 -21.90
N ALA A 39 15.48 15.06 -23.04
CA ALA A 39 14.72 15.47 -24.20
C ALA A 39 14.78 14.38 -25.28
N LEU A 40 13.64 14.04 -25.87
CA LEU A 40 13.65 13.18 -27.05
C LEU A 40 14.46 13.81 -28.20
N PRO A 41 15.13 12.99 -29.02
CA PRO A 41 15.60 13.40 -30.33
C PRO A 41 14.47 14.01 -31.16
N GLU A 42 14.81 14.94 -32.04
CA GLU A 42 13.84 15.67 -32.86
C GLU A 42 12.92 14.73 -33.66
N ASP A 43 13.50 13.76 -34.37
CA ASP A 43 12.77 12.78 -35.17
C ASP A 43 11.80 11.92 -34.32
N ASP A 44 12.20 11.56 -33.09
CA ASP A 44 11.36 10.79 -32.17
C ASP A 44 10.22 11.64 -31.60
N PHE A 45 10.47 12.93 -31.36
CA PHE A 45 9.46 13.87 -30.87
C PHE A 45 8.39 14.16 -31.91
N TYR A 46 8.75 14.33 -33.18
CA TYR A 46 7.81 14.56 -34.28
C TYR A 46 7.22 13.27 -34.87
N GLY A 47 7.95 12.16 -34.73
CA GLY A 47 7.57 10.86 -35.24
C GLY A 47 6.61 10.09 -34.35
N LEU A 48 6.47 8.79 -34.63
CA LEU A 48 5.57 7.89 -33.90
C LEU A 48 6.24 7.20 -32.69
N HIS A 49 7.54 7.41 -32.49
CA HIS A 49 8.34 6.73 -31.47
C HIS A 49 8.52 7.61 -30.23
N TYR A 50 7.54 7.58 -29.34
CA TYR A 50 7.59 8.33 -28.08
C TYR A 50 8.01 7.44 -26.90
N VAL A 51 9.02 7.89 -26.14
CA VAL A 51 9.47 7.26 -24.88
C VAL A 51 9.24 8.24 -23.75
N GLU A 52 8.33 7.92 -22.82
CA GLU A 52 7.97 8.83 -21.72
C GLU A 52 8.95 8.81 -20.54
N GLN A 53 9.64 7.69 -20.35
CA GLN A 53 10.48 7.42 -19.20
C GLN A 53 11.48 6.31 -19.55
N VAL A 54 12.68 6.39 -18.98
CA VAL A 54 13.69 5.33 -19.02
C VAL A 54 14.16 5.05 -17.60
N SER A 55 14.27 3.79 -17.21
CA SER A 55 14.82 3.39 -15.91
C SER A 55 15.80 2.22 -16.03
N ASN A 56 16.67 2.08 -15.04
CA ASN A 56 17.47 0.86 -14.87
C ASN A 56 16.62 -0.28 -14.27
N GLU A 57 17.17 -1.49 -14.23
CA GLU A 57 16.46 -2.69 -13.76
C GLU A 57 15.92 -2.56 -12.33
N THR A 58 16.67 -1.89 -11.44
CA THR A 58 16.28 -1.69 -10.03
C THR A 58 15.35 -0.50 -9.81
N ASN A 59 15.18 0.36 -10.83
CA ASN A 59 14.49 1.65 -10.76
C ASN A 59 15.10 2.68 -9.78
N ASP A 60 16.36 2.49 -9.38
CA ASP A 60 17.11 3.48 -8.60
C ASP A 60 17.57 4.66 -9.49
N ILE A 61 17.67 4.42 -10.80
CA ILE A 61 18.01 5.44 -11.80
C ILE A 61 16.83 5.61 -12.75
N VAL A 62 16.25 6.82 -12.78
CA VAL A 62 15.04 7.11 -13.57
C VAL A 62 15.15 8.47 -14.27
N TYR A 63 14.94 8.49 -15.58
CA TYR A 63 14.83 9.72 -16.35
C TYR A 63 13.44 9.87 -16.95
N TYR A 64 12.86 11.06 -16.82
CA TYR A 64 11.59 11.42 -17.41
C TYR A 64 11.80 12.24 -18.68
N GLU A 65 11.02 11.97 -19.70
CA GLU A 65 10.97 12.83 -20.88
C GLU A 65 10.44 14.22 -20.49
N LEU A 66 10.97 15.30 -21.07
CA LEU A 66 10.63 16.68 -20.71
C LEU A 66 9.11 16.96 -20.69
N LYS A 67 8.35 16.48 -21.67
CA LYS A 67 6.87 16.58 -21.68
C LYS A 67 6.28 15.82 -20.50
N ARG A 68 6.70 14.57 -20.28
CA ARG A 68 6.24 13.74 -19.16
C ARG A 68 6.53 14.39 -17.81
N PHE A 69 7.71 14.97 -17.64
CA PHE A 69 8.11 15.70 -16.46
C PHE A 69 7.18 16.90 -16.20
N VAL A 70 6.93 17.72 -17.22
CA VAL A 70 6.03 18.88 -17.13
C VAL A 70 4.57 18.47 -16.85
N GLU A 71 4.08 17.38 -17.46
CA GLU A 71 2.75 16.82 -17.15
C GLU A 71 2.62 16.42 -15.68
N LEU A 72 3.67 15.84 -15.10
CA LEU A 72 3.71 15.45 -13.69
C LEU A 72 3.81 16.67 -12.76
N LEU A 73 4.55 17.71 -13.17
CA LEU A 73 4.61 18.99 -12.44
C LEU A 73 3.23 19.69 -12.40
N LEU A 74 2.51 19.71 -13.53
CA LEU A 74 1.12 20.23 -13.61
C LEU A 74 0.16 19.50 -12.66
N ARG A 75 0.46 18.24 -12.34
CA ARG A 75 -0.29 17.43 -11.36
C ARG A 75 0.28 17.51 -9.94
N ASN A 76 1.29 18.35 -9.70
CA ASN A 76 2.01 18.47 -8.44
C ASN A 76 2.48 17.12 -7.86
N ASN A 77 2.95 16.24 -8.73
CA ASN A 77 3.46 14.94 -8.29
C ASN A 77 4.70 15.14 -7.38
N PRO A 78 4.72 14.60 -6.15
CA PRO A 78 5.78 14.92 -5.17
C PRO A 78 7.19 14.61 -5.67
N ASN A 79 7.38 13.52 -6.40
CA ASN A 79 8.71 13.10 -6.84
C ASN A 79 9.34 14.13 -7.80
N VAL A 80 8.60 14.60 -8.80
CA VAL A 80 9.14 15.58 -9.76
C VAL A 80 9.15 16.99 -9.19
N MET A 81 8.23 17.31 -8.28
CA MET A 81 8.24 18.58 -7.54
C MET A 81 9.49 18.68 -6.65
N GLU A 82 9.86 17.59 -5.97
CA GLU A 82 11.12 17.49 -5.23
C GLU A 82 12.33 17.59 -6.17
N MET A 83 12.33 16.91 -7.33
CA MET A 83 13.43 17.01 -8.30
C MET A 83 13.66 18.45 -8.78
N LEU A 84 12.58 19.19 -9.08
CA LEU A 84 12.67 20.58 -9.52
C LEU A 84 13.22 21.50 -8.43
N ASN A 85 13.06 21.11 -7.16
CA ASN A 85 13.52 21.85 -5.99
C ASN A 85 14.71 21.15 -5.29
N SER A 86 15.45 20.30 -6.02
CA SER A 86 16.60 19.58 -5.46
C SER A 86 17.63 20.56 -4.87
N PRO A 87 18.24 20.22 -3.72
CA PRO A 87 19.37 20.97 -3.18
C PRO A 87 20.53 21.06 -4.19
N GLU A 88 21.23 22.19 -4.25
CA GLU A 88 22.31 22.40 -5.24
C GLU A 88 23.46 21.39 -5.10
N ASP A 89 23.77 20.93 -3.89
CA ASP A 89 24.77 19.89 -3.64
C ASP A 89 24.32 18.49 -4.11
N CYS A 90 23.04 18.32 -4.43
CA CYS A 90 22.47 17.12 -5.01
C CYS A 90 22.30 17.21 -6.53
N VAL A 91 22.54 18.36 -7.16
CA VAL A 91 22.46 18.53 -8.61
C VAL A 91 23.75 18.01 -9.25
N LEU A 92 23.64 17.01 -10.12
CA LEU A 92 24.76 16.42 -10.85
C LEU A 92 24.97 17.11 -12.21
N TYR A 93 23.87 17.49 -12.86
CA TYR A 93 23.88 18.19 -14.14
C TYR A 93 22.61 19.05 -14.30
N LYS A 94 22.75 20.26 -14.86
CA LYS A 94 21.65 21.18 -15.13
C LYS A 94 21.93 21.92 -16.45
N HIS A 95 21.12 21.67 -17.46
CA HIS A 95 21.20 22.35 -18.76
C HIS A 95 20.54 23.74 -18.66
N PRO A 96 21.04 24.79 -19.36
CA PRO A 96 20.44 26.14 -19.31
C PRO A 96 18.94 26.20 -19.66
N LEU A 97 18.48 25.31 -20.54
CA LEU A 97 17.04 25.20 -20.85
C LEU A 97 16.22 24.75 -19.64
N PHE A 98 16.77 23.91 -18.77
CA PHE A 98 16.07 23.43 -17.59
C PHE A 98 15.92 24.55 -16.54
N GLU A 99 16.86 25.50 -16.48
CA GLU A 99 16.80 26.65 -15.56
C GLU A 99 15.58 27.56 -15.79
N GLN A 100 14.97 27.50 -16.98
CA GLN A 100 13.77 28.25 -17.31
C GLN A 100 12.50 27.67 -16.65
N LEU A 101 12.55 26.45 -16.11
CA LEU A 101 11.45 25.83 -15.37
C LEU A 101 11.42 26.36 -13.92
N ASP A 102 10.80 27.52 -13.71
CA ASP A 102 10.63 28.08 -12.36
C ASP A 102 9.63 27.24 -11.52
N PRO A 103 10.03 26.72 -10.33
CA PRO A 103 9.13 26.03 -9.41
C PRO A 103 7.83 26.77 -9.09
N SER A 104 7.86 28.10 -9.07
CA SER A 104 6.70 28.94 -8.74
C SER A 104 5.54 28.77 -9.72
N LEU A 105 5.82 28.40 -10.97
CA LEU A 105 4.81 28.16 -12.02
C LEU A 105 3.94 26.94 -11.73
N PHE A 106 4.44 26.03 -10.90
CA PHE A 106 3.82 24.74 -10.64
C PHE A 106 3.17 24.65 -9.26
N LEU A 107 3.54 25.47 -8.27
CA LEU A 107 2.93 25.36 -6.95
C LEU A 107 1.43 25.69 -6.96
N SER A 108 0.61 24.79 -6.41
CA SER A 108 -0.84 24.97 -6.33
C SER A 108 -1.45 24.24 -5.13
N LYS A 109 -2.75 24.44 -4.88
CA LYS A 109 -3.49 23.73 -3.83
C LYS A 109 -3.62 22.22 -4.09
N LEU A 110 -3.28 21.73 -5.29
CA LEU A 110 -3.17 20.29 -5.56
C LEU A 110 -2.13 19.61 -4.66
N CYS A 111 -1.08 20.34 -4.23
CA CYS A 111 -0.07 19.84 -3.30
C CYS A 111 -0.67 19.25 -2.01
N LYS A 112 -1.83 19.75 -1.54
CA LYS A 112 -2.54 19.16 -0.41
C LYS A 112 -2.84 17.69 -0.65
N GLN A 113 -3.48 17.38 -1.78
CA GLN A 113 -3.88 16.02 -2.13
C GLN A 113 -2.66 15.15 -2.41
N THR A 114 -1.67 15.68 -3.13
CA THR A 114 -0.57 14.87 -3.64
C THR A 114 0.50 14.56 -2.59
N PHE A 115 0.75 15.47 -1.66
CA PHE A 115 1.66 15.23 -0.53
C PHE A 115 0.93 14.61 0.66
N ALA A 116 -0.13 15.26 1.19
CA ALA A 116 -0.81 14.80 2.40
C ALA A 116 -1.73 13.59 2.14
N GLY A 117 -2.40 13.53 0.98
CA GLY A 117 -3.24 12.38 0.62
C GLY A 117 -2.43 11.09 0.40
N TYR A 118 -1.22 11.22 -0.16
CA TYR A 118 -0.27 10.09 -0.23
C TYR A 118 0.16 9.63 1.17
N ALA A 119 0.51 10.57 2.05
CA ALA A 119 0.83 10.26 3.44
C ALA A 119 -0.32 9.55 4.18
N MET A 120 -1.58 10.00 3.99
CA MET A 120 -2.76 9.34 4.56
C MET A 120 -2.89 7.88 4.10
N THR A 121 -2.63 7.61 2.82
CA THR A 121 -2.63 6.24 2.28
C THR A 121 -1.55 5.39 2.95
N GLN A 122 -0.38 5.96 3.24
CA GLN A 122 0.69 5.25 3.96
C GLN A 122 0.33 4.97 5.41
N VAL A 123 -0.33 5.89 6.12
CA VAL A 123 -0.86 5.65 7.48
C VAL A 123 -1.83 4.46 7.46
N GLN A 124 -2.77 4.42 6.51
CA GLN A 124 -3.72 3.30 6.38
C GLN A 124 -3.02 1.96 6.09
N LYS A 125 -2.03 1.94 5.19
CA LYS A 125 -1.22 0.75 4.91
C LYS A 125 -0.45 0.29 6.15
N ALA A 126 0.15 1.23 6.87
CA ALA A 126 0.87 0.93 8.11
C ALA A 126 -0.07 0.34 9.18
N ARG A 127 -1.33 0.81 9.27
CA ARG A 127 -2.34 0.23 10.18
C ARG A 127 -2.64 -1.22 9.84
N GLY A 128 -2.86 -1.49 8.55
CA GLY A 128 -3.11 -2.84 8.05
C GLY A 128 -1.94 -3.78 8.30
N LEU A 129 -0.71 -3.31 8.07
CA LEU A 129 0.51 -4.09 8.34
C LEU A 129 0.65 -4.39 9.83
N ASN A 130 0.53 -3.38 10.69
CA ASN A 130 0.65 -3.56 12.15
C ASN A 130 -0.39 -4.58 12.66
N LYS A 131 -1.62 -4.54 12.14
CA LYS A 131 -2.65 -5.55 12.45
C LYS A 131 -2.20 -6.97 12.09
N LYS A 132 -1.60 -7.19 10.92
CA LYS A 132 -1.08 -8.50 10.50
C LYS A 132 0.09 -8.96 11.39
N ILE A 133 0.97 -8.04 11.78
CA ILE A 133 2.13 -8.38 12.64
C ILE A 133 1.67 -8.76 14.05
N LEU A 134 0.73 -8.00 14.63
CA LEU A 134 0.20 -8.25 15.98
C LEU A 134 -0.77 -9.44 16.06
N ASN A 135 -1.39 -9.83 14.94
CA ASN A 135 -2.36 -10.93 14.89
C ASN A 135 -1.92 -11.95 13.83
N PRO A 136 -0.88 -12.75 14.10
CA PRO A 136 -0.45 -13.79 13.17
C PRO A 136 -1.55 -14.84 13.00
N VAL A 137 -1.70 -15.31 11.76
CA VAL A 137 -2.63 -16.39 11.42
C VAL A 137 -1.83 -17.70 11.37
N GLU A 138 -2.36 -18.74 11.99
CA GLU A 138 -1.76 -20.08 11.97
C GLU A 138 -1.61 -20.61 10.53
N GLU A 139 -0.59 -21.45 10.30
CA GLU A 139 -0.33 -22.08 9.00
C GLU A 139 -1.32 -23.19 8.67
N GLU A 140 -1.90 -23.80 9.70
CA GLU A 140 -2.99 -24.75 9.50
C GLU A 140 -4.30 -24.00 9.28
N ARG A 141 -4.90 -24.20 8.10
CA ARG A 141 -6.18 -23.58 7.75
C ARG A 141 -7.31 -24.31 8.48
N LYS A 142 -8.12 -23.55 9.23
CA LYS A 142 -9.37 -24.02 9.82
C LYS A 142 -10.38 -24.41 8.75
N ASP A 143 -11.07 -25.51 8.99
CA ASP A 143 -12.10 -26.05 8.13
C ASP A 143 -13.51 -25.58 8.56
N VAL A 144 -14.56 -25.98 7.85
CA VAL A 144 -15.95 -25.57 8.15
C VAL A 144 -16.41 -26.04 9.54
N THR A 145 -15.93 -27.17 10.02
CA THR A 145 -16.32 -27.73 11.32
C THR A 145 -15.77 -26.89 12.49
N ASP A 146 -14.69 -26.11 12.30
CA ASP A 146 -14.23 -25.13 13.29
C ASP A 146 -15.22 -23.98 13.53
N PHE A 147 -16.17 -23.80 12.61
CA PHE A 147 -17.22 -22.77 12.64
C PHE A 147 -18.62 -23.37 12.84
N CYS A 148 -18.69 -24.65 13.19
CA CYS A 148 -19.93 -25.35 13.47
C CYS A 148 -20.11 -25.55 14.99
N TYR A 149 -21.34 -25.33 15.46
CA TYR A 149 -21.71 -25.42 16.87
C TYR A 149 -22.96 -26.27 17.00
N VAL A 150 -23.04 -27.10 18.03
CA VAL A 150 -24.27 -27.82 18.37
C VAL A 150 -24.98 -27.15 19.53
N THR A 151 -26.31 -27.19 19.53
CA THR A 151 -27.10 -26.75 20.67
C THR A 151 -27.29 -27.90 21.66
N HIS A 152 -27.07 -27.64 22.94
CA HIS A 152 -27.31 -28.59 24.02
C HIS A 152 -27.77 -27.84 25.26
N GLU A 153 -28.94 -28.17 25.80
CA GLU A 153 -29.46 -27.61 27.06
C GLU A 153 -29.40 -26.07 27.17
N GLY A 154 -29.68 -25.36 26.07
CA GLY A 154 -29.71 -23.88 26.04
C GLY A 154 -28.34 -23.22 25.84
N ILE A 155 -27.26 -23.99 25.70
CA ILE A 155 -25.92 -23.49 25.35
C ILE A 155 -25.48 -24.01 23.97
N THR A 156 -24.40 -23.43 23.44
CA THR A 156 -23.74 -23.91 22.21
C THR A 156 -22.37 -24.50 22.53
N ILE A 157 -22.03 -25.60 21.85
CA ILE A 157 -20.76 -26.32 22.02
C ILE A 157 -20.09 -26.45 20.64
N PRO A 158 -18.79 -26.15 20.47
CA PRO A 158 -18.08 -26.40 19.22
C PRO A 158 -18.22 -27.86 18.78
N VAL A 159 -18.56 -28.10 17.51
CA VAL A 159 -18.92 -29.46 17.05
C VAL A 159 -17.77 -30.45 17.23
N LYS A 160 -16.51 -30.04 17.01
CA LYS A 160 -15.33 -30.90 17.22
C LYS A 160 -15.27 -31.43 18.67
N LYS A 161 -15.49 -30.55 19.65
CA LYS A 161 -15.53 -30.92 21.08
C LYS A 161 -16.72 -31.81 21.42
N TRP A 162 -17.87 -31.54 20.82
CA TRP A 162 -19.07 -32.35 21.05
C TRP A 162 -18.93 -33.76 20.47
N LEU A 163 -18.37 -33.88 19.26
CA LEU A 163 -18.07 -35.18 18.63
C LEU A 163 -17.09 -35.97 19.47
N GLU A 164 -16.01 -35.33 19.94
CA GLU A 164 -15.02 -35.94 20.83
C GLU A 164 -15.66 -36.47 22.12
N ALA A 165 -16.47 -35.65 22.80
CA ALA A 165 -17.16 -36.04 24.03
C ALA A 165 -18.15 -37.21 23.82
N LYS A 166 -18.67 -37.39 22.60
CA LYS A 166 -19.55 -38.50 22.22
C LYS A 166 -18.83 -39.70 21.63
N GLY A 167 -17.53 -39.59 21.33
CA GLY A 167 -16.78 -40.61 20.58
C GLY A 167 -17.27 -40.77 19.14
N PHE A 168 -17.82 -39.71 18.54
CA PHE A 168 -18.38 -39.72 17.20
C PHE A 168 -17.36 -39.24 16.16
N LEU A 169 -17.38 -39.86 14.98
CA LEU A 169 -16.59 -39.44 13.84
C LEU A 169 -17.42 -38.56 12.89
N GLN A 170 -16.87 -37.44 12.44
CA GLN A 170 -17.59 -36.46 11.61
C GLN A 170 -18.11 -37.07 10.31
N GLU A 171 -17.37 -38.02 9.73
CA GLU A 171 -17.69 -38.74 8.50
C GLU A 171 -18.96 -39.60 8.60
N HIS A 172 -19.31 -40.04 9.81
CA HIS A 172 -20.52 -40.79 10.11
C HIS A 172 -21.70 -39.89 10.51
N CYS A 173 -21.56 -38.57 10.39
CA CYS A 173 -22.66 -37.64 10.66
C CYS A 173 -23.50 -37.38 9.41
N GLY A 174 -24.81 -37.35 9.59
CA GLY A 174 -25.78 -36.95 8.57
C GLY A 174 -26.41 -35.62 8.93
N LEU A 175 -26.41 -34.66 7.99
CA LEU A 175 -27.06 -33.37 8.18
C LEU A 175 -28.29 -33.23 7.30
N VAL A 176 -29.38 -32.74 7.90
CA VAL A 176 -30.61 -32.36 7.18
C VAL A 176 -30.90 -30.90 7.46
N ASN A 177 -31.15 -30.12 6.41
CA ASN A 177 -31.46 -28.69 6.54
C ASN A 177 -32.76 -28.47 7.31
N LEU A 178 -32.75 -27.55 8.27
CA LEU A 178 -33.96 -27.10 8.96
C LEU A 178 -34.56 -25.92 8.19
N ASN A 179 -35.73 -26.16 7.58
CA ASN A 179 -36.42 -25.12 6.83
C ASN A 179 -36.72 -23.91 7.72
N HIS A 180 -36.61 -22.70 7.14
CA HIS A 180 -36.84 -21.40 7.78
C HIS A 180 -35.81 -20.98 8.85
N LEU A 181 -34.86 -21.85 9.22
CA LEU A 181 -33.75 -21.52 10.12
C LEU A 181 -32.44 -21.47 9.33
N ARG A 182 -31.91 -20.25 9.12
CA ARG A 182 -30.70 -20.05 8.33
C ARG A 182 -29.51 -20.75 8.97
N ASN A 183 -28.78 -21.51 8.16
CA ASN A 183 -27.58 -22.26 8.55
C ASN A 183 -27.78 -23.22 9.74
N MET A 184 -29.02 -23.70 9.96
CA MET A 184 -29.31 -24.71 10.97
C MET A 184 -29.65 -26.06 10.35
N TYR A 185 -29.12 -27.11 10.97
CA TYR A 185 -29.20 -28.47 10.48
C TYR A 185 -29.55 -29.42 11.62
N ALA A 186 -30.42 -30.38 11.37
CA ALA A 186 -30.58 -31.54 12.23
C ALA A 186 -29.38 -32.48 11.99
N LEU A 187 -28.66 -32.81 13.06
CA LEU A 187 -27.50 -33.70 13.03
C LEU A 187 -27.89 -35.09 13.50
N TYR A 188 -27.55 -36.07 12.69
CA TYR A 188 -27.75 -37.50 12.93
C TYR A 188 -26.40 -38.19 12.95
N TYR A 189 -26.30 -39.31 13.65
CA TYR A 189 -25.11 -40.15 13.65
C TYR A 189 -25.46 -41.55 13.18
N ASP A 190 -24.56 -42.18 12.44
CA ASP A 190 -24.71 -43.57 12.02
C ASP A 190 -23.57 -44.44 12.54
N SER A 191 -23.83 -45.15 13.64
CA SER A 191 -22.84 -46.05 14.25
C SER A 191 -22.59 -47.31 13.43
N THR A 192 -23.51 -47.69 12.53
CA THR A 192 -23.38 -48.91 11.71
C THR A 192 -22.70 -48.67 10.36
N GLN A 193 -22.58 -47.41 9.92
CA GLN A 193 -22.05 -46.99 8.62
C GLN A 193 -22.84 -47.49 7.40
N GLU A 194 -24.03 -48.06 7.61
CA GLU A 194 -24.85 -48.64 6.54
C GLU A 194 -25.70 -47.59 5.81
N LEU A 195 -25.87 -46.39 6.39
CA LEU A 195 -26.73 -45.35 5.83
C LEU A 195 -26.04 -44.43 4.82
N GLY A 196 -24.74 -44.61 4.59
CA GLY A 196 -23.99 -43.83 3.59
C GLY A 196 -24.03 -42.32 3.85
N PHE A 197 -24.01 -41.92 5.13
CA PHE A 197 -23.91 -40.50 5.50
C PHE A 197 -22.63 -39.88 4.91
N LYS A 198 -22.73 -38.60 4.54
CA LYS A 198 -21.69 -37.88 3.81
C LYS A 198 -20.78 -37.04 4.71
N GLY A 199 -20.88 -37.24 6.02
CA GLY A 199 -20.27 -36.43 7.05
C GLY A 199 -20.80 -35.00 7.16
N ILE A 200 -20.26 -34.26 8.14
CA ILE A 200 -20.48 -32.81 8.25
C ILE A 200 -19.78 -32.09 7.10
N ILE A 201 -18.57 -32.51 6.75
CA ILE A 201 -17.83 -32.09 5.56
C ILE A 201 -17.32 -33.29 4.77
N ARG A 202 -17.25 -33.14 3.44
CA ARG A 202 -16.70 -34.18 2.55
C ARG A 202 -15.21 -34.06 2.30
N LYS A 203 -14.70 -32.84 2.35
CA LYS A 203 -13.30 -32.49 2.09
C LYS A 203 -12.92 -31.31 2.95
N ASP A 204 -11.68 -31.22 3.38
CA ASP A 204 -11.19 -30.14 4.26
C ASP A 204 -11.23 -28.76 3.58
N ILE A 205 -11.21 -28.74 2.24
CA ILE A 205 -11.34 -27.52 1.43
C ILE A 205 -12.79 -27.06 1.19
N SER A 206 -13.78 -27.75 1.76
CA SER A 206 -15.19 -27.43 1.55
C SER A 206 -15.53 -26.07 2.16
N ASN A 207 -16.40 -25.30 1.49
CA ASN A 207 -16.90 -24.03 2.03
C ASN A 207 -18.33 -24.13 2.60
N GLU A 208 -18.91 -25.33 2.56
CA GLU A 208 -20.27 -25.62 3.00
C GLU A 208 -20.29 -26.95 3.77
N VAL A 209 -21.31 -27.12 4.61
CA VAL A 209 -21.63 -28.41 5.21
C VAL A 209 -22.28 -29.36 4.19
N SER A 210 -22.14 -30.67 4.40
CA SER A 210 -22.64 -31.71 3.51
C SER A 210 -23.96 -32.28 4.00
N LEU A 211 -25.01 -32.17 3.17
CA LEU A 211 -26.31 -32.77 3.48
C LEU A 211 -26.35 -34.25 3.14
N SER A 212 -27.04 -35.02 4.00
CA SER A 212 -27.25 -36.46 3.86
C SER A 212 -28.74 -36.79 3.78
N SER A 213 -29.07 -37.90 3.12
CA SER A 213 -30.42 -38.45 3.13
C SER A 213 -30.60 -39.26 4.43
N VAL A 214 -31.59 -38.90 5.24
CA VAL A 214 -31.84 -39.54 6.54
C VAL A 214 -33.24 -40.17 6.55
N PRO A 215 -33.40 -41.41 7.05
CA PRO A 215 -34.70 -42.05 7.23
C PRO A 215 -35.66 -41.23 8.12
N LYS A 216 -36.96 -41.25 7.80
CA LYS A 216 -37.98 -40.38 8.43
C LYS A 216 -38.25 -40.68 9.91
N ASP A 217 -37.86 -41.85 10.38
CA ASP A 217 -38.11 -42.40 11.71
C ASP A 217 -36.95 -42.16 12.70
N ARG A 218 -35.81 -41.63 12.23
CA ARG A 218 -34.69 -41.30 13.11
C ARG A 218 -34.90 -39.97 13.84
N LYS A 219 -34.48 -39.94 15.11
CA LYS A 219 -34.37 -38.71 15.90
C LYS A 219 -32.99 -38.10 15.71
N PRO A 220 -32.89 -36.76 15.61
CA PRO A 220 -31.59 -36.10 15.57
C PRO A 220 -30.89 -36.23 16.92
N GLU A 221 -29.57 -36.36 16.88
CA GLU A 221 -28.71 -36.33 18.07
C GLU A 221 -28.56 -34.91 18.61
N ALA A 222 -28.51 -33.92 17.71
CA ALA A 222 -28.40 -32.51 18.05
C ALA A 222 -28.88 -31.62 16.89
N TYR A 223 -28.96 -30.32 17.14
CA TYR A 223 -29.08 -29.32 16.08
C TYR A 223 -27.76 -28.58 15.92
N LEU A 224 -27.25 -28.55 14.71
CA LEU A 224 -25.99 -27.91 14.34
C LEU A 224 -26.28 -26.56 13.68
N TYR A 225 -25.59 -25.53 14.14
CA TYR A 225 -25.50 -24.22 13.51
C TYR A 225 -24.13 -24.05 12.86
N PHE A 226 -24.11 -23.63 11.58
CA PHE A 226 -22.90 -23.27 10.87
C PHE A 226 -22.77 -21.74 10.76
N ASN A 227 -21.72 -21.17 11.37
CA ASN A 227 -21.40 -19.75 11.23
C ASN A 227 -20.72 -19.48 9.87
N LYS A 228 -21.52 -19.54 8.81
CA LYS A 228 -21.07 -19.37 7.42
C LYS A 228 -20.43 -18.01 7.16
N GLU A 229 -20.99 -16.95 7.74
CA GLU A 229 -20.47 -15.59 7.64
C GLU A 229 -19.10 -15.47 8.30
N GLY A 230 -18.93 -16.04 9.50
CA GLY A 230 -17.66 -16.11 10.21
C GLY A 230 -16.60 -16.90 9.43
N TYR A 231 -16.95 -18.07 8.90
CA TYR A 231 -16.06 -18.89 8.09
C TYR A 231 -15.62 -18.15 6.81
N SER A 232 -16.56 -17.47 6.15
CA SER A 232 -16.28 -16.69 4.94
C SER A 232 -15.32 -15.54 5.23
N SER A 233 -15.51 -14.82 6.35
CA SER A 233 -14.57 -13.77 6.74
C SER A 233 -13.20 -14.33 7.07
N TYR A 234 -13.13 -15.43 7.83
CA TYR A 234 -11.87 -16.11 8.12
C TYR A 234 -11.12 -16.52 6.85
N CYS A 235 -11.81 -17.12 5.87
CA CYS A 235 -11.16 -17.55 4.63
C CYS A 235 -10.56 -16.39 3.83
N ARG A 236 -11.21 -15.22 3.85
CA ARG A 236 -10.67 -13.99 3.24
C ARG A 236 -9.45 -13.51 4.01
N ASP A 237 -9.56 -13.36 5.33
CA ASP A 237 -8.47 -12.86 6.18
C ASP A 237 -7.24 -13.79 6.14
N TYR A 238 -7.46 -15.10 6.15
CA TYR A 238 -6.43 -16.13 6.01
C TYR A 238 -5.69 -15.98 4.68
N ARG A 239 -6.43 -15.87 3.56
CA ARG A 239 -5.84 -15.70 2.24
C ARG A 239 -5.04 -14.40 2.15
N GLU A 240 -5.62 -13.29 2.59
CA GLU A 240 -4.94 -11.98 2.58
C GLU A 240 -3.67 -11.96 3.45
N TYR A 241 -3.66 -12.72 4.56
CA TYR A 241 -2.49 -12.88 5.42
C TYR A 241 -1.40 -13.67 4.70
N TRP A 242 -1.71 -14.87 4.20
CA TRP A 242 -0.72 -15.76 3.59
C TRP A 242 -0.22 -15.26 2.24
N GLU A 243 -1.05 -14.60 1.43
CA GLU A 243 -0.57 -13.89 0.23
C GLU A 243 0.40 -12.75 0.58
N TRP A 244 0.19 -12.08 1.72
CA TRP A 244 1.14 -11.09 2.22
C TRP A 244 2.42 -11.75 2.71
N VAL A 245 2.36 -12.89 3.41
CA VAL A 245 3.55 -13.65 3.82
C VAL A 245 4.37 -14.09 2.60
N GLU A 246 3.73 -14.56 1.54
CA GLU A 246 4.39 -15.00 0.30
C GLU A 246 5.07 -13.83 -0.44
N LYS A 247 4.42 -12.66 -0.49
CA LYS A 247 4.89 -11.50 -1.26
C LYS A 247 5.75 -10.51 -0.47
N ARG A 248 5.89 -10.68 0.85
CA ARG A 248 6.63 -9.70 1.67
C ARG A 248 8.11 -9.75 1.37
N ASN A 249 8.76 -8.59 1.48
CA ASN A 249 10.21 -8.53 1.53
C ASN A 249 10.67 -8.90 2.95
N ASP A 250 11.32 -10.06 3.09
CA ASP A 250 11.72 -10.60 4.40
C ASP A 250 12.76 -9.72 5.11
N GLU A 251 13.70 -9.09 4.40
CA GLU A 251 14.67 -8.17 5.01
C GLU A 251 13.97 -6.96 5.64
N ARG A 252 13.01 -6.36 4.93
CA ARG A 252 12.20 -5.24 5.44
C ARG A 252 11.36 -5.66 6.63
N TYR A 253 10.83 -6.88 6.62
CA TYR A 253 10.05 -7.43 7.72
C TYR A 253 10.92 -7.70 8.96
N GLN A 254 12.11 -8.28 8.80
CA GLN A 254 13.05 -8.50 9.90
C GLN A 254 13.50 -7.19 10.54
N ASN A 255 13.80 -6.17 9.72
CA ASN A 255 14.09 -4.82 10.23
C ASN A 255 12.92 -4.28 11.07
N THR A 256 11.69 -4.48 10.63
CA THR A 256 10.47 -4.06 11.36
C THR A 256 10.35 -4.76 12.72
N LEU A 257 10.67 -6.05 12.81
CA LEU A 257 10.66 -6.81 14.06
C LEU A 257 11.81 -6.44 14.99
N GLN A 258 13.02 -6.21 14.46
CA GLN A 258 14.21 -5.87 15.25
C GLN A 258 14.05 -4.55 16.02
N HIS A 259 13.29 -3.59 15.50
CA HIS A 259 12.99 -2.35 16.20
C HIS A 259 12.00 -2.53 17.37
N GLY A 260 11.44 -3.72 17.58
CA GLY A 260 10.60 -4.06 18.74
C GLY A 260 9.22 -3.37 18.75
N LYS A 261 8.85 -2.68 17.67
CA LYS A 261 7.62 -1.87 17.61
C LYS A 261 6.57 -2.39 16.60
N ASN A 262 6.85 -3.45 15.85
CA ASN A 262 5.89 -4.10 14.94
C ASN A 262 5.28 -3.17 13.85
N TYR A 263 6.00 -2.12 13.43
CA TYR A 263 5.60 -1.24 12.32
C TYR A 263 6.79 -0.77 11.47
N ASP A 264 6.53 -0.38 10.22
CA ASP A 264 7.57 0.11 9.30
C ASP A 264 8.00 1.54 9.63
N ALA A 265 9.09 1.67 10.40
CA ALA A 265 9.64 2.94 10.84
C ALA A 265 10.16 3.84 9.70
N LYS A 266 10.72 3.26 8.64
CA LYS A 266 11.18 4.02 7.45
C LYS A 266 9.98 4.64 6.73
N ASN A 267 8.91 3.89 6.56
CA ASN A 267 7.68 4.38 5.93
C ASN A 267 7.01 5.46 6.79
N MET A 268 6.94 5.26 8.11
CA MET A 268 6.37 6.28 9.01
C MET A 268 7.18 7.57 9.01
N MET A 269 8.52 7.49 9.02
CA MET A 269 9.35 8.68 8.86
C MET A 269 9.04 9.41 7.55
N HIS A 270 8.97 8.69 6.43
CA HIS A 270 8.67 9.29 5.14
C HIS A 270 7.26 9.92 5.09
N THR A 271 6.29 9.30 5.78
CA THR A 271 4.93 9.82 5.93
C THR A 271 4.93 11.17 6.66
N ILE A 272 5.59 11.25 7.82
CA ILE A 272 5.70 12.51 8.59
C ILE A 272 6.44 13.57 7.78
N ARG A 273 7.54 13.21 7.11
CA ARG A 273 8.30 14.11 6.23
C ARG A 273 7.43 14.76 5.14
N LEU A 274 6.58 13.97 4.48
CA LEU A 274 5.69 14.49 3.43
C LEU A 274 4.60 15.40 4.00
N LEU A 275 4.08 15.11 5.18
CA LEU A 275 3.11 15.98 5.86
C LEU A 275 3.74 17.33 6.23
N GLU A 276 4.95 17.32 6.80
CA GLU A 276 5.67 18.56 7.10
C GLU A 276 5.99 19.35 5.82
N MET A 277 6.34 18.68 4.73
CA MET A 277 6.54 19.35 3.45
C MET A 277 5.24 19.96 2.89
N ALA A 278 4.09 19.31 3.12
CA ALA A 278 2.80 19.88 2.77
C ALA A 278 2.48 21.14 3.61
N GLU A 279 2.83 21.15 4.90
CA GLU A 279 2.75 22.35 5.75
C GLU A 279 3.67 23.47 5.22
N ASP A 280 4.93 23.14 4.87
CA ASP A 280 5.89 24.08 4.29
C ASP A 280 5.36 24.73 3.00
N ILE A 281 4.72 23.94 2.12
CA ILE A 281 4.10 24.43 0.90
C ILE A 281 2.94 25.38 1.23
N ALA A 282 2.06 25.00 2.15
CA ALA A 282 0.88 25.79 2.48
C ALA A 282 1.23 27.15 3.11
N VAL A 283 2.24 27.18 3.98
CA VAL A 283 2.64 28.36 4.76
C VAL A 283 3.68 29.20 4.02
N HIS A 284 4.71 28.57 3.47
CA HIS A 284 5.89 29.25 2.94
C HIS A 284 5.96 29.24 1.42
N LYS A 285 5.08 28.49 0.73
CA LYS A 285 5.10 28.29 -0.73
C LYS A 285 6.46 27.77 -1.21
N LYS A 286 7.04 26.85 -0.43
CA LYS A 286 8.35 26.26 -0.71
C LYS A 286 8.30 24.76 -0.56
N ILE A 287 9.04 24.07 -1.42
CA ILE A 287 9.34 22.66 -1.29
C ILE A 287 10.73 22.57 -0.66
N ILE A 288 10.77 22.17 0.62
CA ILE A 288 12.02 22.02 1.36
C ILE A 288 12.44 20.55 1.29
N VAL A 289 13.25 20.19 0.28
CA VAL A 289 13.68 18.81 0.03
C VAL A 289 14.60 18.30 1.14
N CYS A 290 15.72 19.01 1.39
CA CYS A 290 16.61 18.71 2.51
C CYS A 290 15.96 19.15 3.82
N ARG A 291 15.69 18.19 4.72
CA ARG A 291 14.85 18.43 5.88
C ARG A 291 15.65 19.05 7.02
N PRO A 292 15.20 20.19 7.59
CA PRO A 292 15.93 20.87 8.67
C PRO A 292 15.90 20.09 9.99
N ASN A 293 14.92 19.20 10.16
CA ASN A 293 14.69 18.38 11.35
C ASN A 293 15.22 16.94 11.17
N ARG A 294 16.39 16.79 10.52
CA ARG A 294 17.02 15.49 10.25
C ARG A 294 17.01 14.54 11.44
N GLU A 295 17.45 15.00 12.61
CA GLU A 295 17.60 14.12 13.77
C GLU A 295 16.26 13.56 14.23
N TYR A 296 15.22 14.40 14.26
CA TYR A 296 13.86 13.98 14.59
C TYR A 296 13.35 12.89 13.63
N LEU A 297 13.56 13.05 12.32
CA LEU A 297 13.19 12.02 11.35
C LEU A 297 13.98 10.71 11.58
N LEU A 298 15.27 10.81 11.95
CA LEU A 298 16.05 9.62 12.26
C LEU A 298 15.63 8.95 13.57
N GLN A 299 15.17 9.69 14.59
CA GLN A 299 14.56 9.13 15.80
C GLN A 299 13.33 8.27 15.45
N ILE A 300 12.47 8.77 14.54
CA ILE A 300 11.34 7.99 14.02
C ILE A 300 11.85 6.71 13.34
N ARG A 301 12.84 6.82 12.45
CA ARG A 301 13.40 5.66 11.73
C ARG A 301 14.02 4.62 12.65
N ARG A 302 14.62 5.05 13.78
CA ARG A 302 15.19 4.16 14.80
C ARG A 302 14.13 3.50 15.68
N GLY A 303 12.86 3.90 15.58
CA GLY A 303 11.76 3.34 16.35
C GLY A 303 11.62 3.93 17.76
N GLU A 304 12.14 5.15 17.98
CA GLU A 304 12.06 5.82 19.30
C GLU A 304 10.63 6.24 19.68
N TYR A 305 9.72 6.27 18.71
CA TYR A 305 8.29 6.55 18.91
C TYR A 305 7.46 5.27 18.77
N SER A 306 6.35 5.19 19.51
CA SER A 306 5.33 4.17 19.28
C SER A 306 4.58 4.43 17.97
N TYR A 307 3.93 3.37 17.48
CA TYR A 307 3.09 3.47 16.30
C TYR A 307 1.93 4.45 16.52
N GLU A 308 1.29 4.34 17.68
CA GLU A 308 0.12 5.12 18.08
C GLU A 308 0.45 6.61 18.16
N GLU A 309 1.62 6.97 18.72
CA GLU A 309 2.09 8.36 18.77
C GLU A 309 2.27 8.95 17.37
N LEU A 310 2.90 8.21 16.45
CA LEU A 310 3.16 8.69 15.08
C LEU A 310 1.87 8.81 14.27
N VAL A 311 0.93 7.90 14.46
CA VAL A 311 -0.39 7.96 13.83
C VAL A 311 -1.18 9.16 14.32
N ALA A 312 -1.23 9.39 15.63
CA ALA A 312 -1.91 10.54 16.21
C ALA A 312 -1.28 11.86 15.74
N LEU A 313 0.05 11.91 15.63
CA LEU A 313 0.76 13.06 15.05
C LEU A 313 0.38 13.28 13.57
N ALA A 314 0.37 12.21 12.77
CA ALA A 314 0.02 12.31 11.36
C ALA A 314 -1.42 12.82 11.17
N GLU A 315 -2.38 12.32 11.94
CA GLU A 315 -3.78 12.77 11.91
C GLU A 315 -3.91 14.24 12.29
N LYS A 316 -3.21 14.67 13.35
CA LYS A 316 -3.17 16.09 13.77
C LYS A 316 -2.60 16.98 12.66
N LYS A 317 -1.51 16.56 12.02
CA LYS A 317 -0.90 17.30 10.89
C LYS A 317 -1.86 17.39 9.71
N ILE A 318 -2.54 16.31 9.35
CA ILE A 318 -3.52 16.31 8.26
C ILE A 318 -4.62 17.36 8.49
N GLN A 319 -5.19 17.41 9.69
CA GLN A 319 -6.21 18.42 10.05
C GLN A 319 -5.65 19.86 9.95
N SER A 320 -4.41 20.06 10.39
CA SER A 320 -3.74 21.35 10.27
C SER A 320 -3.54 21.75 8.80
N ILE A 321 -3.03 20.84 7.98
CA ILE A 321 -2.80 21.02 6.54
C ILE A 321 -4.10 21.38 5.82
N GLU A 322 -5.22 20.74 6.15
CA GLU A 322 -6.53 21.08 5.58
C GLU A 322 -6.88 22.55 5.82
N THR A 323 -6.68 23.04 7.04
CA THR A 323 -6.93 24.44 7.41
C THR A 323 -5.97 25.39 6.69
N LEU A 324 -4.67 25.03 6.65
CA LEU A 324 -3.63 25.85 6.02
C LEU A 324 -3.86 26.04 4.52
N PHE A 325 -4.24 24.98 3.79
CA PHE A 325 -4.52 25.09 2.36
C PHE A 325 -5.83 25.82 2.03
N VAL A 326 -6.80 25.82 2.95
CA VAL A 326 -8.00 26.67 2.81
C VAL A 326 -7.61 28.16 2.91
N LEU A 327 -6.73 28.51 3.84
CA LEU A 327 -6.25 29.88 4.05
C LEU A 327 -5.17 30.33 3.05
N SER A 328 -4.50 29.39 2.39
CA SER A 328 -3.44 29.67 1.42
C SER A 328 -3.98 30.40 0.19
N ASP A 329 -3.18 31.34 -0.33
CA ASP A 329 -3.40 32.09 -1.57
C ASP A 329 -2.73 31.43 -2.78
N LEU A 330 -2.24 30.19 -2.65
CA LEU A 330 -1.84 29.37 -3.79
C LEU A 330 -3.00 29.22 -4.79
N PRO A 331 -2.73 29.18 -6.11
CA PRO A 331 -3.77 28.92 -7.09
C PRO A 331 -4.33 27.51 -6.91
N ASP A 332 -5.57 27.26 -7.32
CA ASP A 332 -6.17 25.93 -7.22
C ASP A 332 -5.42 24.89 -8.08
N GLN A 333 -4.90 25.32 -9.24
CA GLN A 333 -4.13 24.51 -10.17
C GLN A 333 -3.04 25.36 -10.87
N PRO A 334 -1.97 24.74 -11.38
CA PRO A 334 -0.97 25.44 -12.20
C PRO A 334 -1.57 25.98 -13.50
N ASN A 335 -1.03 27.07 -14.03
CA ASN A 335 -1.51 27.66 -15.28
C ASN A 335 -1.08 26.81 -16.50
N MET A 336 -1.96 25.92 -16.95
CA MET A 336 -1.68 25.00 -18.06
C MET A 336 -1.29 25.72 -19.36
N LYS A 337 -1.92 26.87 -19.66
CA LYS A 337 -1.62 27.63 -20.89
C LYS A 337 -0.18 28.17 -20.85
N GLN A 338 0.19 28.82 -19.75
CA GLN A 338 1.53 29.39 -19.56
C GLN A 338 2.60 28.30 -19.57
N VAL A 339 2.36 27.18 -18.89
CA VAL A 339 3.29 26.04 -18.87
C VAL A 339 3.45 25.40 -20.24
N ASN A 340 2.36 25.28 -21.02
CA ASN A 340 2.41 24.76 -22.38
C ASN A 340 3.18 25.68 -23.32
N GLU A 341 2.99 27.00 -23.21
CA GLU A 341 3.77 27.99 -23.97
C GLU A 341 5.26 27.91 -23.64
N LEU A 342 5.61 27.75 -22.36
CA LEU A 342 6.99 27.53 -21.92
C LEU A 342 7.57 26.23 -22.52
N LEU A 343 6.85 25.11 -22.42
CA LEU A 343 7.30 23.83 -22.98
C LEU A 343 7.55 23.91 -24.49
N ILE A 344 6.67 24.60 -25.24
CA ILE A 344 6.86 24.84 -26.67
C ILE A 344 8.13 25.68 -26.92
N SER A 345 8.34 26.75 -26.14
CA SER A 345 9.55 27.58 -26.24
C SER A 345 10.82 26.78 -26.00
N LEU A 346 10.83 25.93 -24.97
CA LEU A 346 11.97 25.06 -24.67
C LEU A 346 12.29 24.11 -25.83
N ARG A 347 11.26 23.52 -26.46
CA ARG A 347 11.45 22.64 -27.63
C ARG A 347 12.01 23.38 -28.83
N LYS A 348 11.50 24.57 -29.12
CA LYS A 348 12.04 25.39 -30.21
C LYS A 348 13.51 25.73 -30.01
N GLN A 349 13.90 26.11 -28.80
CA GLN A 349 15.31 26.38 -28.47
C GLN A 349 16.16 25.11 -28.56
N LEU A 350 15.64 23.97 -28.08
CA LEU A 350 16.33 22.69 -28.10
C LEU A 350 16.62 22.19 -29.53
N TYR A 351 15.63 22.31 -30.43
CA TYR A 351 15.74 21.86 -31.82
C TYR A 351 16.12 22.98 -32.81
N GLN A 352 16.43 24.17 -32.31
CA GLN A 352 16.86 25.34 -33.10
C GLN A 352 15.81 25.78 -34.17
N LEU A 353 14.53 25.78 -33.80
CA LEU A 353 13.37 26.11 -34.67
C LEU A 353 12.88 27.55 -34.57
#